data_AF-A0A7Z0D271-F1
#
_entry.id   AF-A0A7Z0D271-F1
#
_cell.length_a   1.000
_cell.length_b   1.000
_cell.length_c   1.000
_cell.angle_alpha   90.00
_cell.angle_beta   90.00
_cell.angle_gamma   90.00
#
_symmetry.space_group_name_H-M   'P 1'
#
loop_
_entity.id
_entity.type
_entity.pdbx_description
1 polymer ?
#
loop_
_entity_poly.entity_id
_entity_poly.type
_entity_poly.pdbx_seq_one_letter_code
_entity_poly.pdbx_strand_id
1 'polypeptide(L)'
;MLGRTNFTAAEIEHAKTTIDAQLKAYRAVADAAEINPNDEDLNAAVDDFNSVFFNNLALALDRFFVHRVRAVTGTDGNPLNELELICQSLMTNNGVFDTGTVIKYSQGASIVKLAPGDTIHLSVDDFTRLSAAAFIELDEKFGEKTSVDD
;
A
#
# COMPACT_ATOMS: atom_id res chain seq x y z
N MET A 1 8.64 24.29 -0.53
CA MET A 1 8.04 23.10 0.11
C MET A 1 6.92 22.61 -0.81
N LEU A 2 7.05 21.40 -1.38
CA LEU A 2 6.09 20.81 -2.32
C LEU A 2 5.00 20.02 -1.59
N GLY A 3 4.39 20.60 -0.56
CA GLY A 3 3.27 19.94 0.13
C GLY A 3 1.99 20.09 -0.69
N ARG A 4 1.28 18.99 -0.93
CA ARG A 4 0.01 18.95 -1.66
C ARG A 4 -1.16 18.67 -0.72
N THR A 5 -2.22 19.47 -0.87
CA THR A 5 -3.50 19.31 -0.17
C THR A 5 -4.56 18.63 -1.04
N ASN A 6 -4.30 18.45 -2.34
CA ASN A 6 -5.18 17.76 -3.27
C ASN A 6 -4.40 17.04 -4.40
N PHE A 7 -5.08 16.11 -5.05
CA PHE A 7 -4.70 15.43 -6.28
C PHE A 7 -5.87 15.44 -7.26
N THR A 8 -5.57 15.61 -8.54
CA THR A 8 -6.59 15.53 -9.59
C THR A 8 -7.09 14.10 -9.74
N ALA A 9 -8.32 13.92 -10.21
CA ALA A 9 -8.87 12.59 -10.50
C ALA A 9 -7.97 11.80 -11.49
N ALA A 10 -7.37 12.50 -12.47
CA ALA A 10 -6.47 11.88 -13.44
C ALA A 10 -5.17 11.35 -12.80
N GLU A 11 -4.62 12.04 -11.80
CA GLU A 11 -3.43 11.56 -11.07
C GLU A 11 -3.74 10.32 -10.24
N ILE A 12 -4.88 10.31 -9.54
CA ILE A 12 -5.33 9.15 -8.76
C ILE A 12 -5.58 7.96 -9.69
N GLU A 13 -6.28 8.17 -10.81
CA GLU A 13 -6.58 7.13 -11.78
C GLU A 13 -5.32 6.57 -12.46
N HIS A 14 -4.35 7.43 -12.75
CA HIS A 14 -3.06 7.00 -13.30
C HIS A 14 -2.31 6.08 -12.33
N ALA A 15 -2.31 6.40 -11.04
CA ALA A 15 -1.70 5.55 -10.02
C ALA A 15 -2.45 4.21 -9.90
N LYS A 16 -3.79 4.23 -9.86
CA LYS A 16 -4.63 3.01 -9.84
C LYS A 16 -4.32 2.09 -11.01
N THR A 17 -4.38 2.62 -12.24
CA THR A 17 -4.07 1.88 -13.47
C THR A 17 -2.66 1.26 -13.43
N THR A 18 -1.68 2.00 -12.90
CA THR A 18 -0.30 1.52 -12.79
C THR A 18 -0.17 0.35 -11.80
N ILE A 19 -0.82 0.45 -10.64
CA ILE A 19 -0.81 -0.62 -9.62
C ILE A 19 -1.58 -1.85 -10.13
N ASP A 20 -2.73 -1.66 -10.77
CA ASP A 20 -3.54 -2.73 -11.33
C ASP A 20 -2.79 -3.52 -12.41
N ALA A 21 -1.99 -2.84 -13.24
CA ALA A 21 -1.14 -3.49 -14.23
C ALA A 21 -0.11 -4.43 -13.56
N GLN A 22 0.49 -4.01 -12.44
CA GLN A 22 1.45 -4.82 -11.70
C GLN A 22 0.77 -6.00 -10.99
N LEU A 23 -0.41 -5.81 -10.40
CA LEU A 23 -1.22 -6.89 -9.84
C LEU A 23 -1.64 -7.91 -10.91
N LYS A 24 -2.02 -7.45 -12.09
CA LYS A 24 -2.34 -8.31 -13.22
C LYS A 24 -1.13 -9.13 -13.67
N ALA A 25 0.05 -8.51 -13.77
CA ALA A 25 1.28 -9.21 -14.12
C ALA A 25 1.65 -10.28 -13.08
N TYR A 26 1.53 -9.95 -11.80
CA TYR A 26 1.72 -10.90 -10.71
C TYR A 26 0.79 -12.11 -10.82
N ARG A 27 -0.52 -11.88 -11.02
CA ARG A 27 -1.51 -12.96 -11.12
C ARG A 27 -1.17 -13.94 -12.24
N ALA A 28 -0.69 -13.44 -13.39
CA ALA A 28 -0.25 -14.30 -14.48
C ALA A 28 0.94 -15.20 -14.11
N VAL A 29 1.86 -14.71 -13.26
CA VAL A 29 2.97 -15.52 -12.73
C VAL A 29 2.46 -16.55 -11.73
N ALA A 30 1.58 -16.15 -10.81
CA ALA A 30 0.98 -17.05 -9.82
C ALA A 30 0.19 -18.18 -10.49
N ASP A 31 -0.69 -17.85 -11.45
CA ASP A 31 -1.47 -18.81 -12.23
C ASP A 31 -0.57 -19.82 -12.97
N ALA A 32 0.58 -19.35 -13.49
CA ALA A 32 1.54 -20.22 -14.17
C ALA A 32 2.26 -21.17 -13.20
N ALA A 33 2.52 -20.74 -11.96
CA ALA A 33 3.12 -21.58 -10.94
C ALA A 33 2.15 -22.68 -10.47
N GLU A 34 0.86 -22.35 -10.34
CA GLU A 34 -0.20 -23.30 -9.94
C GLU A 34 -0.36 -24.48 -10.91
N ILE A 35 0.18 -24.40 -12.14
CA ILE A 35 0.19 -25.53 -13.09
C ILE A 35 1.00 -26.72 -12.56
N ASN A 36 2.03 -26.46 -11.74
CA ASN A 36 2.90 -27.49 -11.14
C ASN A 36 2.84 -27.43 -9.61
N PRO A 37 1.69 -27.71 -8.99
CA PRO A 37 1.49 -27.46 -7.55
C PRO A 37 2.34 -28.37 -6.65
N ASN A 38 2.88 -29.47 -7.19
CA ASN A 38 3.73 -30.42 -6.46
C ASN A 38 5.23 -30.10 -6.59
N ASP A 39 5.60 -29.02 -7.28
CA ASP A 39 6.98 -28.56 -7.36
C ASP A 39 7.29 -27.66 -6.14
N GLU A 40 7.83 -28.28 -5.09
CA GLU A 40 8.13 -27.61 -3.82
C GLU A 40 9.15 -26.47 -3.99
N ASP A 41 10.15 -26.63 -4.86
CA ASP A 41 11.16 -25.61 -5.12
C ASP A 41 10.55 -24.39 -5.84
N LEU A 42 9.66 -24.63 -6.81
CA LEU A 42 8.92 -23.55 -7.48
C LEU A 42 8.00 -22.80 -6.51
N ASN A 43 7.26 -23.52 -5.68
CA ASN A 43 6.34 -22.92 -4.70
C ASN A 43 7.11 -22.04 -3.71
N ALA A 44 8.22 -22.54 -3.16
CA ALA A 44 9.07 -21.77 -2.25
C ALA A 44 9.64 -20.51 -2.93
N ALA A 45 10.11 -20.62 -4.17
CA ALA A 45 10.62 -19.47 -4.92
C ALA A 45 9.53 -18.42 -5.20
N VAL A 46 8.29 -18.84 -5.44
CA VAL A 46 7.14 -17.93 -5.59
C VAL A 46 6.82 -17.24 -4.28
N ASP A 47 6.79 -17.94 -3.15
CA ASP A 47 6.53 -17.33 -1.84
C ASP A 47 7.57 -16.27 -1.44
N ASP A 48 8.86 -16.56 -1.69
CA ASP A 48 9.95 -15.61 -1.48
C ASP A 48 9.81 -14.39 -2.40
N PHE A 49 9.46 -14.62 -3.67
CA PHE A 49 9.21 -13.55 -4.63
C PHE A 49 8.02 -12.67 -4.21
N ASN A 50 6.92 -13.26 -3.74
CA ASN A 50 5.70 -12.57 -3.34
C ASN A 50 6.00 -11.51 -2.28
N SER A 51 6.69 -11.92 -1.20
CA SER A 51 7.04 -11.02 -0.09
C SER A 51 7.82 -9.79 -0.57
N VAL A 52 8.86 -9.99 -1.38
CA VAL A 52 9.70 -8.89 -1.88
C VAL A 52 8.93 -8.02 -2.87
N PHE A 53 8.12 -8.64 -3.74
CA PHE A 53 7.33 -7.92 -4.75
C PHE A 53 6.30 -6.99 -4.10
N PHE A 54 5.49 -7.48 -3.16
CA PHE A 54 4.43 -6.67 -2.55
C PHE A 54 4.95 -5.61 -1.58
N ASN A 55 6.05 -5.87 -0.89
CA ASN A 55 6.74 -4.84 -0.10
C ASN A 55 7.20 -3.68 -1.00
N ASN A 56 7.78 -3.99 -2.16
CA ASN A 56 8.17 -2.95 -3.13
C ASN A 56 6.95 -2.27 -3.77
N LEU A 57 5.85 -2.99 -3.98
CA LEU A 57 4.64 -2.42 -4.56
C LEU A 57 3.96 -1.42 -3.60
N ALA A 58 4.05 -1.63 -2.28
CA ALA A 58 3.65 -0.64 -1.27
C ALA A 58 4.45 0.66 -1.40
N LEU A 59 5.78 0.57 -1.54
CA LEU A 59 6.64 1.73 -1.77
C LEU A 59 6.31 2.44 -3.10
N ALA A 60 6.04 1.66 -4.16
CA ALA A 60 5.67 2.21 -5.46
C ALA A 60 4.35 2.98 -5.40
N LEU A 61 3.34 2.45 -4.70
CA LEU A 61 2.07 3.13 -4.47
C LEU A 61 2.28 4.44 -3.69
N ASP A 62 3.03 4.40 -2.58
CA ASP A 62 3.29 5.58 -1.75
C ASP A 62 3.97 6.71 -2.55
N ARG A 63 4.87 6.34 -3.48
CA ARG A 63 5.67 7.29 -4.24
C ARG A 63 4.86 8.27 -5.09
N PHE A 64 3.71 7.85 -5.61
CA PHE A 64 2.79 8.73 -6.35
C PHE A 64 2.29 9.89 -5.49
N PHE A 65 2.17 9.68 -4.18
CA PHE A 65 1.52 10.60 -3.25
C PHE A 65 2.43 11.01 -2.09
N VAL A 66 3.75 10.91 -2.25
CA VAL A 66 4.75 11.24 -1.20
C VAL A 66 4.68 12.71 -0.75
N HIS A 67 4.08 13.57 -1.57
CA HIS A 67 3.92 15.00 -1.30
C HIS A 67 2.64 15.35 -0.52
N ARG A 68 1.84 14.35 -0.12
CA ARG A 68 0.62 14.57 0.69
C ARG A 68 0.95 15.24 2.01
N VAL A 69 0.23 16.30 2.37
CA VAL A 69 0.45 16.98 3.66
C VAL A 69 -0.28 16.29 4.81
N ARG A 70 0.42 16.17 5.94
CA ARG A 70 -0.14 15.61 7.19
C ARG A 70 -1.43 16.29 7.63
N ALA A 71 -1.56 17.60 7.41
CA ALA A 71 -2.75 18.36 7.79
C ALA A 71 -4.04 17.85 7.13
N VAL A 72 -3.92 17.25 5.93
CA VAL A 72 -5.06 16.64 5.21
C VAL A 72 -5.12 15.14 5.50
N THR A 73 -3.97 14.42 5.48
CA THR A 73 -3.93 12.98 5.76
C THR A 73 -4.48 12.65 7.14
N GLY A 74 -4.11 13.41 8.17
CA GLY A 74 -4.39 13.07 9.56
C GLY A 74 -3.43 12.04 10.17
N THR A 75 -3.73 11.64 11.42
CA THR A 75 -2.95 10.70 12.24
C THR A 75 -3.84 9.69 12.97
N ASP A 76 -5.07 9.52 12.52
CA ASP A 76 -6.12 8.71 13.12
C ASP A 76 -6.00 7.20 12.82
N GLY A 77 -4.92 6.77 12.15
CA GLY A 77 -4.69 5.36 11.84
C GLY A 77 -5.45 4.89 10.60
N ASN A 78 -5.86 5.82 9.74
CA ASN A 78 -6.51 5.51 8.46
C ASN A 78 -5.59 4.73 7.49
N PRO A 79 -6.11 4.19 6.36
CA PRO A 79 -5.31 3.40 5.42
C PRO A 79 -4.06 4.10 4.87
N LEU A 80 -4.08 5.42 4.68
CA LEU A 80 -2.89 6.17 4.26
C LEU A 80 -1.84 6.26 5.38
N ASN A 81 -2.26 6.28 6.64
CA ASN A 81 -1.36 6.18 7.78
C ASN A 81 -0.75 4.78 7.89
N GLU A 82 -1.53 3.72 7.68
CA GLU A 82 -1.00 2.35 7.69
C GLU A 82 0.02 2.14 6.57
N LEU A 83 -0.30 2.57 5.34
CA LEU A 83 0.64 2.52 4.22
C LEU A 83 1.93 3.29 4.52
N GLU A 84 1.82 4.46 5.14
CA GLU A 84 2.99 5.24 5.55
C GLU A 84 3.86 4.50 6.56
N LEU A 85 3.27 3.90 7.60
CA LEU A 85 4.02 3.16 8.62
C LEU A 85 4.75 1.96 8.00
N ILE A 86 4.08 1.24 7.10
CA ILE A 86 4.68 0.12 6.35
C ILE A 86 5.86 0.63 5.52
N CYS A 87 5.68 1.67 4.70
CA CYS A 87 6.73 2.21 3.84
C CYS A 87 7.92 2.74 4.65
N GLN A 88 7.66 3.48 5.72
CA GLN A 88 8.68 3.99 6.61
C GLN A 88 9.49 2.85 7.25
N SER A 89 8.82 1.81 7.73
CA SER A 89 9.44 0.63 8.34
C SER A 89 10.30 -0.15 7.34
N LEU A 90 9.81 -0.33 6.11
CA LEU A 90 10.57 -0.93 5.01
C LEU A 90 11.84 -0.13 4.70
N MET A 91 11.75 1.20 4.71
CA MET A 91 12.87 2.07 4.36
C MET A 91 13.90 2.26 5.48
N THR A 92 13.48 2.18 6.76
CA THR A 92 14.31 2.67 7.88
C THR A 92 14.50 1.69 9.02
N ASN A 93 13.76 0.57 9.07
CA ASN A 93 13.83 -0.40 10.15
C ASN A 93 14.02 -1.84 9.65
N ASN A 94 14.75 -2.02 8.54
CA ASN A 94 15.03 -3.32 7.92
C ASN A 94 13.76 -4.16 7.67
N GLY A 95 12.62 -3.50 7.38
CA GLY A 95 11.35 -4.18 7.18
C GLY A 95 10.68 -4.71 8.45
N VAL A 96 11.13 -4.31 9.64
CA VAL A 96 10.43 -4.59 10.90
C VAL A 96 9.41 -3.48 11.15
N PHE A 97 8.14 -3.84 11.34
CA PHE A 97 7.04 -2.89 11.49
C PHE A 97 7.16 -2.09 12.80
N ASP A 98 7.18 -0.76 12.68
CA ASP A 98 7.14 0.18 13.79
C ASP A 98 6.05 1.23 13.54
N THR A 99 5.31 1.56 14.60
CA THR A 99 4.22 2.54 14.56
C THR A 99 4.68 3.95 14.92
N GLY A 100 5.90 4.09 15.47
CA GLY A 100 6.37 5.36 16.03
C GLY A 100 5.40 5.91 17.09
N THR A 101 5.35 7.24 17.23
CA THR A 101 4.55 7.92 18.27
C THR A 101 3.47 8.87 17.75
N VAL A 102 3.48 9.17 16.45
CA VAL A 102 2.64 10.23 15.85
C VAL A 102 1.30 9.69 15.36
N ILE A 103 1.28 8.50 14.77
CA ILE A 103 0.09 7.87 14.21
C ILE A 103 -0.59 7.03 15.29
N LYS A 104 -1.90 7.20 15.45
CA LYS A 104 -2.73 6.44 16.40
C LYS A 104 -3.08 5.07 15.84
N TYR A 105 -2.05 4.26 15.56
CA TYR A 105 -2.23 2.93 14.99
C TYR A 105 -2.96 2.00 15.97
N SER A 106 -3.89 1.21 15.44
CA SER A 106 -4.58 0.14 16.16
C SER A 106 -4.61 -1.10 15.28
N GLN A 107 -3.96 -2.17 15.72
CA GLN A 107 -3.87 -3.43 14.98
C GLN A 107 -5.26 -4.01 14.66
N GLY A 108 -6.23 -3.87 15.58
CA GLY A 108 -7.59 -4.40 15.37
C GLY A 108 -8.40 -3.63 14.33
N ALA A 109 -8.05 -2.36 14.07
CA ALA A 109 -8.72 -1.50 13.12
C ALA A 109 -7.97 -1.36 11.78
N SER A 110 -6.72 -1.83 11.71
CA SER A 110 -5.88 -1.75 10.52
C SER A 110 -6.22 -2.85 9.51
N ILE A 111 -5.81 -2.65 8.26
CA ILE A 111 -6.11 -3.53 7.14
C ILE A 111 -5.23 -4.78 7.18
N VAL A 112 -3.92 -4.60 7.33
CA VAL A 112 -2.93 -5.69 7.32
C VAL A 112 -2.78 -6.33 8.71
N LYS A 113 -3.15 -5.61 9.78
CA LYS A 113 -3.12 -6.13 11.17
C LYS A 113 -1.74 -6.53 11.67
N LEU A 114 -0.69 -5.85 11.19
CA LEU A 114 0.68 -6.02 11.69
C LEU A 114 0.77 -5.60 13.16
N ALA A 115 1.43 -6.43 13.97
CA ALA A 115 1.85 -6.04 15.31
C ALA A 115 3.21 -5.31 15.24
N PRO A 116 3.47 -4.31 16.11
CA PRO A 116 4.80 -3.73 16.23
C PRO A 116 5.85 -4.81 16.52
N GLY A 117 6.94 -4.82 15.76
CA GLY A 117 7.99 -5.83 15.83
C GLY A 117 7.86 -6.97 14.81
N ASP A 118 6.74 -7.09 14.11
CA ASP A 118 6.58 -8.07 13.03
C ASP A 118 7.52 -7.75 11.86
N THR A 119 8.11 -8.78 11.25
CA THR A 119 8.73 -8.62 9.93
C THR A 119 7.64 -8.48 8.88
N ILE A 120 7.74 -7.45 8.04
CA ILE A 120 6.75 -7.15 7.02
C ILE A 120 6.91 -8.14 5.85
N HIS A 121 5.90 -8.98 5.68
CA HIS A 121 5.71 -9.88 4.55
C HIS A 121 4.31 -9.69 4.00
N LEU A 122 4.14 -8.74 3.07
CA LEU A 122 2.82 -8.52 2.47
C LEU A 122 2.47 -9.66 1.52
N SER A 123 1.33 -10.29 1.74
CA SER A 123 0.71 -11.16 0.74
C SER A 123 0.02 -10.36 -0.35
N VAL A 124 -0.38 -11.03 -1.43
CA VAL A 124 -1.23 -10.44 -2.48
C VAL A 124 -2.54 -9.89 -1.90
N ASP A 125 -3.13 -10.59 -0.93
CA ASP A 125 -4.39 -10.21 -0.30
C ASP A 125 -4.21 -9.02 0.63
N ASP A 126 -3.10 -8.96 1.37
CA ASP A 126 -2.76 -7.80 2.20
C ASP A 126 -2.60 -6.55 1.35
N PHE A 127 -1.77 -6.63 0.31
CA PHE A 127 -1.51 -5.48 -0.56
C PHE A 127 -2.76 -5.08 -1.34
N THR A 128 -3.56 -6.03 -1.85
CA THR A 128 -4.80 -5.71 -2.58
C THR A 128 -5.79 -4.96 -1.69
N ARG A 129 -5.99 -5.42 -0.46
CA ARG A 129 -6.89 -4.75 0.49
C ARG A 129 -6.36 -3.38 0.92
N LEU A 130 -5.06 -3.29 1.22
CA LEU A 130 -4.42 -2.04 1.64
C LEU A 130 -4.46 -0.99 0.53
N SER A 131 -4.10 -1.35 -0.70
CA SER A 131 -4.08 -0.43 -1.84
C SER A 131 -5.49 0.07 -2.18
N ALA A 132 -6.50 -0.81 -2.19
CA ALA A 132 -7.88 -0.41 -2.40
C ALA A 132 -8.37 0.58 -1.33
N ALA A 133 -8.12 0.28 -0.05
CA ALA A 133 -8.49 1.16 1.06
C ALA A 133 -7.74 2.50 1.02
N ALA A 134 -6.44 2.48 0.67
CA ALA A 134 -5.63 3.69 0.51
C ALA A 134 -6.14 4.58 -0.61
N PHE A 135 -6.56 4.01 -1.76
CA PHE A 135 -7.12 4.80 -2.86
C PHE A 135 -8.47 5.42 -2.53
N ILE A 136 -9.33 4.73 -1.76
CA ILE A 136 -10.59 5.31 -1.26
C ILE A 136 -10.29 6.49 -0.35
N GLU A 137 -9.42 6.29 0.66
CA GLU A 137 -9.04 7.32 1.61
C GLU A 137 -8.38 8.54 0.92
N LEU A 138 -7.57 8.29 -0.11
CA LEU A 138 -6.93 9.33 -0.90
C LEU A 138 -7.95 10.17 -1.67
N ASP A 139 -8.93 9.52 -2.31
CA ASP A 139 -10.00 10.22 -3.04
C ASP A 139 -10.85 11.07 -2.09
N GLU A 140 -11.21 10.52 -0.92
CA GLU A 140 -12.02 11.24 0.08
C GLU A 140 -11.31 12.45 0.69
N LYS A 141 -10.01 12.33 1.00
CA LYS A 141 -9.24 13.39 1.67
C LYS A 141 -8.58 14.38 0.71
N PHE A 142 -8.12 13.92 -0.44
CA PHE A 142 -7.32 14.69 -1.39
C PHE A 142 -7.95 14.85 -2.76
N GLY A 143 -9.04 14.14 -3.08
CA GLY A 143 -9.73 14.33 -4.35
C GLY A 143 -10.20 15.77 -4.52
N GLU A 144 -9.94 16.34 -5.70
CA GLU A 144 -10.51 17.64 -6.04
C GLU A 144 -12.04 17.56 -6.00
N LYS A 145 -12.64 18.34 -5.09
CA LYS A 145 -14.08 18.51 -5.06
C LYS A 145 -14.46 19.35 -6.27
N THR A 146 -15.13 18.76 -7.26
CA THR A 146 -15.83 19.52 -8.28
C THR A 146 -16.87 20.39 -7.59
N SER A 147 -16.63 21.70 -7.51
CA SER A 147 -17.68 22.65 -7.21
C SER A 147 -18.71 22.54 -8.32
N VAL A 148 -19.86 21.95 -8.02
CA VAL A 148 -21.06 22.20 -8.81
C VAL A 148 -21.44 23.63 -8.45
N ASP A 149 -20.96 24.59 -9.23
CA ASP A 149 -21.51 25.93 -9.21
C ASP A 149 -22.93 25.84 -9.81
N ASP A 150 -23.93 26.02 -8.95
CA ASP A 150 -25.35 26.18 -9.29
C ASP A 150 -25.61 27.46 -10.09
#